data_AF-A0A520NTD8-F1
#
_entry.id   AF-A0A520NTD8-F1
#
_cell.length_a   1.000
_cell.length_b   1.000
_cell.length_c   1.000
_cell.angle_alpha   90.00
_cell.angle_beta   90.00
_cell.angle_gamma   90.00
#
_symmetry.space_group_name_H-M   'P 1'
#
loop_
_entity.id
_entity.type
_entity.pdbx_description
1 polymer ?
#
loop_
_entity_poly.entity_id
_entity_poly.type
_entity_poly.pdbx_seq_one_letter_code
_entity_poly.pdbx_strand_id
1 'polypeptide(L)' 'MARKPELLIGINELYKAIMHRTEESVSPGLLYLVGNASSLAAGCMYCVAHSGGAANHSGEDAAKIAAI' A
#
# COMPACT_ATOMS: atom_id res chain seq x y z
N MET A 1 -13.49 6.96 5.52
CA MET A 1 -14.77 6.28 5.19
C MET A 1 -15.65 5.96 6.40
N ALA A 2 -15.24 6.29 7.63
CA ALA A 2 -15.99 5.97 8.86
C ALA A 2 -17.44 6.52 8.97
N ARG A 3 -17.84 7.48 8.11
CA ARG A 3 -19.23 7.99 8.05
C ARG A 3 -20.19 7.10 7.24
N LYS A 4 -19.69 6.09 6.53
CA LYS A 4 -20.47 5.10 5.77
C LYS A 4 -19.90 3.70 6.03
N PRO A 5 -20.36 3.01 7.08
CA PRO A 5 -19.78 1.75 7.54
C PRO A 5 -19.71 0.66 6.46
N GLU A 6 -20.73 0.55 5.62
CA GLU A 6 -20.82 -0.46 4.56
C GLU A 6 -19.69 -0.30 3.53
N LEU A 7 -19.37 0.95 3.17
CA LEU A 7 -18.25 1.26 2.29
C LEU A 7 -16.90 0.94 2.94
N LEU A 8 -16.75 1.24 4.23
CA LEU A 8 -15.53 0.93 4.97
C LEU A 8 -15.32 -0.59 5.09
N ILE A 9 -16.38 -1.36 5.29
CA ILE A 9 -16.31 -2.82 5.32
C ILE A 9 -15.86 -3.35 3.96
N GLY A 10 -16.53 -2.93 2.88
CA GLY A 10 -16.21 -3.40 1.53
C GLY A 10 -14.77 -3.13 1.11
N ILE A 11 -14.28 -1.91 1.33
CA ILE A 11 -12.88 -1.58 0.98
C ILE A 11 -11.86 -2.30 1.86
N ASN A 12 -12.20 -2.58 3.11
CA ASN A 12 -11.32 -3.31 4.01
C ASN A 12 -11.19 -4.78 3.60
N GLU A 13 -12.28 -5.43 3.18
CA GLU A 13 -12.22 -6.79 2.63
C GLU A 13 -11.45 -6.85 1.30
N LEU A 14 -11.59 -5.84 0.44
CA LEU A 14 -10.76 -5.73 -0.76
C LEU A 14 -9.28 -5.60 -0.41
N TYR A 15 -8.93 -4.70 0.51
CA TYR A 15 -7.55 -4.51 0.94
C TYR A 15 -6.96 -5.77 1.55
N LYS A 16 -7.74 -6.48 2.39
CA LYS A 16 -7.35 -7.78 2.92
C LYS A 16 -7.09 -8.77 1.81
N ALA A 17 -7.94 -8.88 0.80
CA ALA A 17 -7.74 -9.81 -0.32
C ALA A 17 -6.45 -9.53 -1.10
N ILE A 18 -6.09 -8.26 -1.29
CA ILE A 18 -4.83 -7.85 -1.95
C ILE A 18 -3.61 -8.18 -1.09
N MET A 19 -3.69 -7.91 0.21
CA MET A 19 -2.58 -8.09 1.15
C MET A 19 -2.47 -9.52 1.71
N HIS A 20 -3.50 -10.34 1.51
CA HIS A 20 -3.50 -11.72 1.96
C HIS A 20 -2.45 -12.52 1.20
N ARG A 21 -1.57 -13.17 1.94
CA ARG A 21 -0.44 -13.91 1.37
C ARG A 21 -0.80 -15.37 1.18
N THR A 22 -0.64 -15.82 -0.05
CA THR A 22 -0.51 -17.23 -0.43
C THR A 22 0.95 -17.51 -0.81
N GLU A 23 1.31 -18.77 -1.06
CA GLU A 23 2.67 -19.11 -1.53
C GLU A 23 3.05 -18.42 -2.85
N GLU A 24 2.06 -18.11 -3.70
CA GLU A 24 2.25 -17.46 -5.00
C GLU A 24 2.21 -15.92 -4.93
N SER A 25 1.96 -15.35 -3.74
CA SER A 25 1.86 -13.90 -3.57
C SER A 25 3.22 -13.22 -3.59
N VAL A 26 3.28 -12.04 -4.21
CA VAL A 26 4.44 -11.16 -4.11
C VAL A 26 4.69 -10.69 -2.66
N SER A 27 5.89 -10.18 -2.38
CA SER A 27 6.22 -9.70 -1.04
C SER A 27 5.37 -8.48 -0.64
N PRO A 28 5.04 -8.32 0.66
CA PRO A 28 4.35 -7.13 1.15
C PRO A 28 5.07 -5.83 0.83
N GLY A 29 6.40 -5.82 0.96
CA GLY A 29 7.24 -4.68 0.59
C GLY A 29 7.04 -4.28 -0.88
N LEU A 30 7.02 -5.25 -1.80
CA LEU A 30 6.77 -4.97 -3.21
C LEU A 30 5.36 -4.42 -3.46
N LEU A 31 4.31 -4.94 -2.79
CA LEU A 31 2.95 -4.38 -2.90
C LEU A 31 2.90 -2.91 -2.48
N TYR A 32 3.56 -2.55 -1.39
CA TYR A 32 3.60 -1.16 -0.93
C TYR A 32 4.43 -0.25 -1.85
N LEU A 33 5.54 -0.75 -2.43
CA LEU A 33 6.32 0.00 -3.42
C LEU A 33 5.51 0.26 -4.70
N VAL A 34 4.75 -0.74 -5.19
CA VAL A 34 3.82 -0.56 -6.33
C VAL A 34 2.74 0.46 -5.98
N GLY A 35 2.18 0.38 -4.77
CA GLY A 35 1.23 1.37 -4.27
C GLY A 35 1.82 2.79 -4.20
N ASN A 36 3.10 2.91 -3.83
CA ASN A 36 3.82 4.18 -3.76
C ASN A 36 4.04 4.79 -5.14
N ALA A 37 4.55 4.02 -6.09
CA ALA A 37 4.75 4.47 -7.47
C ALA A 37 3.41 4.87 -8.13
N SER A 38 2.36 4.08 -7.92
CA SER A 38 1.01 4.38 -8.43
C SER A 38 0.46 5.67 -7.82
N SER A 39 0.70 5.89 -6.53
CA SER A 39 0.28 7.09 -5.80
C SER A 39 1.01 8.34 -6.30
N LEU A 40 2.31 8.22 -6.58
CA LEU A 40 3.13 9.29 -7.12
C LEU A 40 2.66 9.67 -8.53
N ALA A 41 2.43 8.68 -9.40
CA ALA A 41 1.90 8.90 -10.74
C ALA A 41 0.53 9.59 -10.73
N ALA A 42 -0.30 9.33 -9.72
CA ALA A 42 -1.59 9.98 -9.52
C ALA A 42 -1.51 11.34 -8.80
N GLY A 43 -0.32 11.77 -8.34
CA GLY A 43 -0.13 13.01 -7.59
C GLY A 43 -0.70 13.00 -6.16
N CYS A 44 -0.97 11.82 -5.57
CA CYS A 44 -1.54 11.72 -4.23
C CYS A 44 -0.46 11.71 -3.14
N MET A 45 -0.09 12.90 -2.63
CA MET A 45 0.97 13.00 -1.60
C MET A 45 0.65 12.29 -0.28
N TYR A 46 -0.62 12.26 0.14
CA TYR A 46 -1.04 11.46 1.30
C TYR A 46 -0.75 9.97 1.07
N CYS A 47 -1.11 9.48 -0.13
CA CYS A 47 -0.93 8.08 -0.49
C CYS A 47 0.54 7.73 -0.63
N VAL A 48 1.38 8.63 -1.17
CA VAL A 48 2.84 8.50 -1.23
C VAL A 48 3.42 8.35 0.17
N ALA A 49 3.09 9.27 1.10
CA ALA A 49 3.58 9.19 2.47
C ALA A 49 3.15 7.89 3.17
N HIS A 50 1.88 7.49 2.99
CA HIS A 50 1.33 6.30 3.62
C HIS A 50 1.98 5.01 3.09
N SER A 51 2.02 4.84 1.78
CA SER A 51 2.59 3.65 1.13
C SER A 51 4.12 3.56 1.29
N GLY A 52 4.84 4.68 1.25
CA GLY A 52 6.27 4.73 1.49
C GLY A 52 6.63 4.36 2.93
N GLY A 53 5.87 4.89 3.90
CA GLY A 53 6.00 4.48 5.30
C GLY A 53 5.72 2.98 5.50
N ALA A 54 4.66 2.46 4.87
CA ALA A 54 4.31 1.04 4.95
C ALA A 54 5.35 0.12 4.28
N ALA A 55 5.97 0.55 3.17
CA ALA A 55 7.08 -0.16 2.54
C ALA A 55 8.29 -0.27 3.48
N ASN A 56 8.66 0.85 4.14
CA ASN A 56 9.74 0.87 5.12
C ASN A 56 9.43 -0.04 6.32
N HIS A 57 8.22 0.02 6.86
CA HIS A 57 7.77 -0.88 7.93
C HIS A 57 7.75 -2.36 7.52
N SER A 58 7.65 -2.64 6.21
CA SER A 58 7.75 -3.99 5.65
C SER A 58 9.20 -4.46 5.42
N GLY A 59 10.19 -3.63 5.78
CA GLY A 59 11.62 -3.95 5.69
C GLY A 59 12.31 -3.50 4.40
N GLU A 60 11.64 -2.72 3.54
CA GLU A 60 12.27 -2.17 2.34
C GLU A 60 13.23 -1.01 2.69
N ASP A 61 14.34 -0.92 1.95
CA ASP A 61 15.38 0.09 2.16
C ASP A 61 14.87 1.53 1.88
N ALA A 62 15.24 2.47 2.75
CA ALA A 62 14.80 3.86 2.64
C ALA A 62 15.29 4.56 1.37
N ALA A 63 16.51 4.25 0.88
CA ALA A 63 17.02 4.79 -0.37
C ALA A 63 16.26 4.24 -1.58
N LYS A 64 15.83 2.98 -1.52
CA LYS A 64 14.96 2.39 -2.56
C LYS A 64 13.59 3.08 -2.61
N ILE A 65 13.00 3.37 -1.45
CA ILE A 65 11.71 4.09 -1.37
C ILE A 65 11.85 5.53 -1.88
N ALA A 66 12.95 6.21 -1.54
CA ALA A 66 13.22 7.58 -1.99
C ALA A 66 13.50 7.70 -3.50
N ALA A 67 13.83 6.59 -4.16
CA ALA A 67 14.09 6.53 -5.60
C ALA A 67 12.83 6.32 -6.45
N ILE A 68 11.67 6.09 -5.83
CA ILE A 68 10.37 6.06 -6.50
C ILE A 68 9.93 7.50 -6.81
#